data_AF-A0A7S3DH11-F1
#
_entry.id   AF-A0A7S3DH11-F1
#
_cell.length_a   1.000
_cell.length_b   1.000
_cell.length_c   1.000
_cell.angle_alpha   90.00
_cell.angle_beta   90.00
_cell.angle_gamma   90.00
#
_symmetry.space_group_name_H-M   'P 1'
#
loop_
_entity.id
_entity.type
_entity.pdbx_description
1 polymer ?
#
loop_
_entity_poly.entity_id
_entity_poly.type
_entity_poly.pdbx_seq_one_letter_code
_entity_poly.pdbx_strand_id
1 'polypeptide(L)'
;DGSPDLPTVDAPTESPKQRLLVKYRSFPDATALEIRTMKEEAQNNIRTYLGSGVIVTDVQALADATQTAIDVIIVFFNVVAVISSFLCFFALWMQFTTNMRENSWEFGVLRALGFSVKMLYRTYIYEAFCLITTSLVLGSAIGIAIACTLTLQFNLFTELPFVFLFPTTIFITLTVLSLIVSVAGSFFPTRELVKYPIAIILRGL
;
A
#
# COMPACT_ATOMS: atom_id res chain seq x y z
N ASP A 1 -73.80 -15.73 32.39
CA ASP A 1 -73.53 -15.26 31.04
C ASP A 1 -72.08 -15.60 30.73
N GLY A 2 -71.88 -16.78 30.13
CA GLY A 2 -70.58 -17.39 29.94
C GLY A 2 -70.10 -17.14 28.53
N SER A 3 -69.10 -16.27 28.38
CA SER A 3 -68.31 -16.13 27.17
C SER A 3 -66.97 -16.84 27.40
N PRO A 4 -66.49 -17.73 26.52
CA PRO A 4 -65.24 -18.44 26.73
C PRO A 4 -64.06 -17.49 26.42
N ASP A 5 -63.24 -17.24 27.43
CA ASP A 5 -61.95 -16.55 27.29
C ASP A 5 -61.04 -17.39 26.38
N LEU A 6 -60.91 -16.97 25.12
CA LEU A 6 -59.90 -17.49 24.20
C LEU A 6 -58.52 -17.15 24.78
N PRO A 7 -57.59 -18.11 24.92
CA PRO A 7 -56.23 -17.79 25.34
C PRO A 7 -55.60 -16.87 24.30
N THR A 8 -55.36 -15.61 24.67
CA THR A 8 -54.46 -14.73 23.94
C THR A 8 -53.08 -15.34 24.07
N VAL A 9 -52.69 -16.12 23.07
CA VAL A 9 -51.31 -16.57 22.90
C VAL A 9 -50.50 -15.30 22.75
N ASP A 10 -49.88 -14.86 23.84
CA ASP A 10 -48.87 -13.81 23.84
C ASP A 10 -47.79 -14.24 22.85
N ALA A 11 -47.81 -13.63 21.66
CA ALA A 11 -46.78 -13.84 20.69
C ALA A 11 -45.46 -13.41 21.35
N PRO A 12 -44.40 -14.23 21.32
CA PRO A 12 -43.13 -13.87 21.91
C PRO A 12 -42.66 -12.56 21.26
N THR A 13 -42.66 -11.49 22.06
CA THR A 13 -42.36 -10.11 21.63
C THR A 13 -40.86 -9.94 21.33
N GLU A 14 -40.06 -10.95 21.62
CA GLU A 14 -38.64 -10.98 21.30
C GLU A 14 -38.36 -12.06 20.25
N SER A 15 -37.96 -11.62 19.07
CA SER A 15 -37.50 -12.50 18.01
C SER A 15 -36.19 -13.19 18.46
N PRO A 16 -36.09 -14.53 18.43
CA PRO A 16 -34.90 -15.26 18.90
C PRO A 16 -33.66 -15.06 18.01
N LYS A 17 -33.76 -14.28 16.92
CA LYS A 17 -32.64 -13.92 16.06
C LYS A 17 -32.63 -12.41 15.84
N GLN A 18 -31.68 -11.74 16.48
CA GLN A 18 -31.44 -10.29 16.35
C GLN A 18 -31.06 -9.84 14.93
N ARG A 19 -30.61 -10.76 14.06
CA ARG A 19 -30.24 -10.46 12.66
C ARG A 19 -30.59 -11.63 11.75
N LEU A 20 -31.32 -11.36 10.67
CA LEU A 20 -31.64 -12.33 9.61
C LEU A 20 -30.98 -11.87 8.30
N LEU A 21 -30.02 -12.64 7.80
CA LEU A 21 -29.39 -12.40 6.51
C LEU A 21 -30.21 -13.10 5.41
N VAL A 22 -30.91 -12.33 4.59
CA VAL A 22 -31.68 -12.86 3.46
C VAL A 22 -30.85 -12.67 2.20
N LYS A 23 -30.36 -13.79 1.64
CA LYS A 23 -29.65 -13.78 0.36
C LYS A 23 -30.67 -13.84 -0.77
N TYR A 24 -30.83 -12.73 -1.50
CA TYR A 24 -31.63 -12.72 -2.72
C TYR A 24 -30.95 -13.56 -3.82
N ARG A 25 -31.73 -14.38 -4.52
CA ARG A 25 -31.26 -15.10 -5.70
C ARG A 25 -31.10 -14.08 -6.84
N SER A 26 -29.85 -13.71 -7.14
CA SER A 26 -29.51 -12.86 -8.28
C SER A 26 -29.75 -13.64 -9.57
N PHE A 27 -30.59 -13.09 -10.45
CA PHE A 27 -30.78 -13.60 -11.81
C PHE A 27 -29.70 -13.01 -12.73
N PRO A 28 -29.01 -13.81 -13.57
CA PRO A 28 -27.87 -13.35 -14.39
C PRO A 28 -28.15 -12.25 -15.41
N ASP A 29 -29.43 -12.01 -15.77
CA ASP A 29 -29.86 -11.09 -16.84
C ASP A 29 -30.48 -9.77 -16.33
N ALA A 30 -30.50 -9.51 -15.02
CA ALA A 30 -31.14 -8.32 -14.47
C ALA A 30 -30.19 -7.11 -14.44
N THR A 31 -30.64 -5.98 -15.00
CA THR A 31 -29.88 -4.73 -15.03
C THR A 31 -29.71 -4.18 -13.61
N ALA A 32 -28.57 -3.54 -13.30
CA ALA A 32 -28.28 -3.00 -11.96
C ALA A 32 -29.37 -2.05 -11.40
N LEU A 33 -30.16 -1.46 -12.30
CA LEU A 33 -31.30 -0.61 -11.98
C LEU A 33 -32.53 -1.42 -11.48
N GLU A 34 -32.80 -2.57 -12.09
CA GLU A 34 -33.93 -3.46 -11.71
C GLU A 34 -33.67 -4.16 -10.38
N ILE A 35 -32.41 -4.49 -10.09
CA ILE A 35 -32.02 -5.06 -8.79
C ILE A 35 -32.19 -4.01 -7.69
N ARG A 36 -31.94 -2.73 -7.96
CA ARG A 36 -32.14 -1.63 -6.99
C ARG A 36 -33.61 -1.40 -6.68
N THR A 37 -34.47 -1.33 -7.70
CA THR A 37 -35.93 -1.16 -7.50
C THR A 37 -36.55 -2.36 -6.79
N MET A 38 -36.15 -3.60 -7.13
CA MET A 38 -36.60 -4.80 -6.41
C MET A 38 -36.14 -4.84 -4.96
N LYS A 39 -34.93 -4.35 -4.66
CA LYS A 39 -34.42 -4.24 -3.29
C LYS A 39 -35.19 -3.20 -2.48
N GLU A 40 -35.49 -2.04 -3.07
CA GLU A 40 -36.28 -0.98 -2.43
C GLU A 40 -37.73 -1.42 -2.17
N GLU A 41 -38.34 -2.11 -3.14
CA GLU A 41 -39.70 -2.65 -3.00
C GLU A 41 -39.76 -3.77 -1.94
N ALA A 42 -38.78 -4.68 -1.93
CA ALA A 42 -38.67 -5.69 -0.89
C ALA A 42 -38.43 -5.06 0.49
N GLN A 43 -37.60 -4.01 0.60
CA GLN A 43 -37.40 -3.26 1.84
C GLN A 43 -38.69 -2.62 2.35
N ASN A 44 -39.47 -2.00 1.46
CA ASN A 44 -40.75 -1.38 1.81
C ASN A 44 -41.81 -2.40 2.21
N ASN A 45 -41.90 -3.53 1.50
CA ASN A 45 -42.82 -4.62 1.83
C ASN A 45 -42.45 -5.25 3.18
N ILE A 46 -41.16 -5.52 3.43
CA ILE A 46 -40.70 -6.06 4.71
C ILE A 46 -40.97 -5.09 5.87
N ARG A 47 -40.74 -3.78 5.68
CA ARG A 47 -41.08 -2.75 6.68
C ARG A 47 -42.58 -2.70 6.98
N THR A 48 -43.42 -2.96 5.98
CA THR A 48 -44.88 -2.95 6.13
C THR A 48 -45.38 -4.14 6.95
N TYR A 49 -44.79 -5.33 6.77
CA TYR A 49 -45.21 -6.54 7.48
C TYR A 49 -44.54 -6.76 8.84
N LEU A 50 -43.31 -6.26 9.08
CA LEU A 50 -42.57 -6.49 10.33
C LEU A 50 -42.66 -5.34 11.36
N GLY A 51 -43.33 -4.24 11.03
CA GLY A 51 -43.50 -3.09 11.93
C GLY A 51 -42.26 -2.18 12.03
N SER A 52 -42.47 -0.97 12.55
CA SER A 52 -41.51 0.17 12.55
C SER A 52 -40.22 -0.05 13.36
N GLY A 53 -40.08 -1.17 14.07
CA GLY A 53 -38.91 -1.50 14.88
C GLY A 53 -37.80 -2.26 14.14
N VAL A 54 -38.01 -2.68 12.88
CA VAL A 54 -37.04 -3.49 12.13
C VAL A 54 -36.23 -2.64 11.15
N ILE A 55 -34.92 -2.53 11.41
CA ILE A 55 -33.97 -1.85 10.53
C ILE A 55 -33.57 -2.82 9.42
N VAL A 56 -34.12 -2.61 8.22
CA VAL A 56 -33.69 -3.32 7.02
C VAL A 56 -32.55 -2.52 6.38
N THR A 57 -31.33 -3.02 6.53
CA THR A 57 -30.12 -2.43 5.93
C THR A 57 -29.60 -3.33 4.81
N ASP A 58 -29.41 -2.76 3.63
CA ASP A 58 -28.70 -3.47 2.55
C ASP A 58 -27.21 -3.54 2.90
N VAL A 59 -26.78 -4.70 3.37
CA VAL A 59 -25.37 -4.98 3.71
C VAL A 59 -24.49 -4.84 2.47
N GLN A 60 -25.02 -5.05 1.27
CA GLN A 60 -24.26 -4.95 0.02
C GLN A 60 -24.07 -3.50 -0.40
N ALA A 61 -25.10 -2.65 -0.27
CA ALA A 61 -24.97 -1.21 -0.51
C ALA A 61 -24.00 -0.55 0.49
N LEU A 62 -24.00 -0.99 1.76
CA LEU A 62 -23.03 -0.52 2.74
C LEU A 62 -21.61 -0.99 2.39
N ALA A 63 -21.43 -2.26 2.00
CA ALA A 63 -20.14 -2.77 1.56
C ALA A 63 -19.61 -2.02 0.32
N ASP A 64 -20.46 -1.76 -0.67
CA ASP A 64 -20.09 -1.02 -1.90
C ASP A 64 -19.70 0.43 -1.58
N ALA A 65 -20.42 1.10 -0.66
CA ALA A 65 -20.06 2.44 -0.20
C ALA A 65 -18.71 2.45 0.54
N THR A 66 -18.44 1.42 1.37
CA THR A 66 -17.18 1.29 2.10
C THR A 66 -16.02 1.00 1.15
N GLN A 67 -16.23 0.13 0.15
CA GLN A 67 -15.24 -0.16 -0.89
C GLN A 67 -14.94 1.08 -1.73
N THR A 68 -15.96 1.83 -2.14
CA THR A 68 -15.77 3.09 -2.88
C THR A 68 -14.94 4.10 -2.07
N ALA A 69 -15.18 4.21 -0.76
CA ALA A 69 -14.37 5.07 0.11
C ALA A 69 -12.91 4.60 0.22
N ILE A 70 -12.68 3.29 0.32
CA ILE A 70 -11.33 2.71 0.31
C ILE A 70 -10.62 2.99 -1.02
N ASP A 71 -11.30 2.81 -2.15
CA ASP A 71 -10.72 3.06 -3.48
C ASP A 71 -10.30 4.52 -3.66
N VAL A 72 -11.12 5.48 -3.22
CA VAL A 72 -10.77 6.91 -3.27
C VAL A 72 -9.51 7.20 -2.45
N ILE A 73 -9.41 6.61 -1.25
CA ILE A 73 -8.22 6.75 -0.39
C ILE A 73 -6.99 6.12 -1.06
N ILE A 74 -7.12 4.94 -1.66
CA ILE A 74 -6.03 4.26 -2.38
C ILE A 74 -5.55 5.10 -3.57
N VAL A 75 -6.47 5.66 -4.36
CA VAL A 75 -6.12 6.54 -5.49
C VAL A 75 -5.37 7.77 -4.99
N PHE A 76 -5.84 8.41 -3.91
CA PHE A 76 -5.15 9.54 -3.31
C PHE A 76 -3.71 9.18 -2.88
N PHE A 77 -3.52 8.07 -2.17
CA PHE A 77 -2.18 7.60 -1.79
C PHE A 77 -1.30 7.29 -3.00
N ASN A 78 -1.86 6.70 -4.06
CA ASN A 78 -1.10 6.44 -5.29
C ASN A 78 -0.62 7.73 -5.95
N VAL A 79 -1.47 8.76 -6.04
CA VAL A 79 -1.08 10.06 -6.60
C VAL A 79 0.06 10.69 -5.78
N VAL A 80 -0.08 10.69 -4.45
CA VAL A 80 0.97 11.20 -3.54
C VAL A 80 2.27 10.40 -3.70
N ALA A 81 2.18 9.07 -3.80
CA ALA A 81 3.34 8.20 -4.00
C ALA A 81 4.06 8.49 -5.32
N VAL A 82 3.33 8.73 -6.41
CA VAL A 82 3.91 9.11 -7.70
C VAL A 82 4.64 10.45 -7.60
N ILE A 83 4.00 11.48 -7.02
CA ILE A 83 4.62 12.80 -6.85
C ILE A 83 5.88 12.72 -5.98
N SER A 84 5.82 11.99 -4.86
CA SER A 84 6.97 11.78 -3.98
C SER A 84 8.10 11.01 -4.69
N SER A 85 7.76 10.03 -5.52
CA SER A 85 8.74 9.28 -6.31
C SER A 85 9.47 10.19 -7.31
N PHE A 86 8.75 11.09 -7.99
CA PHE A 86 9.38 12.09 -8.85
C PHE A 86 10.30 13.03 -8.07
N LEU A 87 9.87 13.51 -6.90
CA LEU A 87 10.69 14.37 -6.05
C LEU A 87 11.98 13.65 -5.61
N CYS A 88 11.86 12.38 -5.22
CA CYS A 88 12.99 11.54 -4.86
C CYS A 88 13.94 11.34 -6.05
N PHE A 89 13.39 11.07 -7.25
CA PHE A 89 14.18 10.95 -8.46
C PHE A 89 14.99 12.21 -8.78
N PHE A 90 14.37 13.40 -8.71
CA PHE A 90 15.08 14.65 -8.93
C PHE A 90 16.15 14.93 -7.86
N ALA A 91 15.84 14.63 -6.58
CA ALA A 91 16.80 14.77 -5.50
C ALA A 91 18.02 13.86 -5.70
N LEU A 92 17.79 12.60 -6.09
CA LEU A 92 18.86 11.65 -6.43
C LEU A 92 19.65 12.12 -7.64
N TRP A 93 19.00 12.59 -8.70
CA TRP A 93 19.66 13.11 -9.90
C TRP A 93 20.61 14.27 -9.57
N MET A 94 20.14 15.21 -8.76
CA MET A 94 20.96 16.33 -8.30
C MET A 94 22.18 15.84 -7.51
N GLN A 95 21.97 14.89 -6.59
CA GLN A 95 23.07 14.31 -5.81
C GLN A 95 24.08 13.56 -6.69
N PHE A 96 23.61 12.77 -7.65
CA PHE A 96 24.48 12.06 -8.59
C PHE A 96 25.34 13.01 -9.41
N THR A 97 24.75 14.11 -9.88
CA THR A 97 25.49 15.13 -10.66
C THR A 97 26.64 15.70 -9.82
N THR A 98 26.38 16.04 -8.57
CA THR A 98 27.41 16.53 -7.63
C THR A 98 28.46 15.46 -7.35
N ASN A 99 28.03 14.25 -6.99
CA ASN A 99 28.92 13.13 -6.69
C ASN A 99 29.84 12.80 -7.86
N MET A 100 29.34 12.78 -9.10
CA MET A 100 30.15 12.47 -10.28
C MET A 100 31.29 13.47 -10.46
N ARG A 101 31.05 14.76 -10.17
CA ARG A 101 32.05 15.81 -10.25
C ARG A 101 33.17 15.62 -9.21
N GLU A 102 32.80 15.26 -7.99
CA GLU A 102 33.74 15.01 -6.88
C GLU A 102 34.56 13.73 -7.09
N ASN A 103 33.89 12.62 -7.40
CA ASN A 103 34.51 11.31 -7.63
C ASN A 103 35.52 11.31 -8.78
N SER A 104 35.31 12.13 -9.81
CA SER A 104 36.24 12.25 -10.94
C SER A 104 37.59 12.83 -10.51
N TRP A 105 37.60 13.77 -9.56
CA TRP A 105 38.82 14.36 -9.03
C TRP A 105 39.60 13.36 -8.17
N GLU A 106 38.90 12.63 -7.30
CA GLU A 106 39.50 11.59 -6.44
C GLU A 106 40.13 10.44 -7.26
N PHE A 107 39.45 10.00 -8.32
CA PHE A 107 39.98 8.99 -9.24
C PHE A 107 41.28 9.45 -9.91
N GLY A 108 41.39 10.74 -10.25
CA GLY A 108 42.60 11.34 -10.82
C GLY A 108 43.78 11.30 -9.85
N VAL A 109 43.55 11.64 -8.58
CA VAL A 109 44.57 11.61 -7.52
C VAL A 109 45.04 10.18 -7.22
N LEU A 110 44.11 9.23 -7.07
CA LEU A 110 44.44 7.83 -6.79
C LEU A 110 45.27 7.21 -7.93
N ARG A 111 44.99 7.58 -9.19
CA ARG A 111 45.77 7.13 -10.34
C ARG A 111 47.18 7.74 -10.39
N ALA A 112 47.35 8.99 -9.94
CA ALA A 112 48.67 9.63 -9.83
C ALA A 112 49.55 8.97 -8.75
N LEU A 113 48.93 8.38 -7.72
CA LEU A 113 49.61 7.59 -6.68
C LEU A 113 49.93 6.13 -7.10
N GLY A 114 49.55 5.72 -8.31
CA GLY A 114 49.87 4.40 -8.87
C GLY A 114 48.91 3.28 -8.48
N PHE A 115 47.72 3.59 -7.95
CA PHE A 115 46.71 2.56 -7.66
C PHE A 115 46.21 1.88 -8.94
N SER A 116 46.07 0.55 -8.89
CA SER A 116 45.51 -0.21 -9.99
C SER A 116 43.99 -0.03 -10.10
N VAL A 117 43.46 0.06 -11.33
CA VAL A 117 42.02 0.23 -11.61
C VAL A 117 41.17 -0.88 -10.98
N LYS A 118 41.73 -2.09 -10.82
CA LYS A 118 41.07 -3.23 -10.18
C LYS A 118 40.83 -3.03 -8.67
N MET A 119 41.73 -2.32 -7.99
CA MET A 119 41.57 -2.04 -6.55
C MET A 119 40.48 -1.01 -6.31
N LEU A 120 40.46 0.05 -7.12
CA LEU A 120 39.38 1.05 -7.13
C LEU A 120 38.01 0.43 -7.38
N TYR A 121 37.90 -0.47 -8.37
CA TYR A 121 36.67 -1.21 -8.67
C TYR A 121 36.13 -1.96 -7.45
N ARG A 122 37.02 -2.66 -6.74
CA ARG A 122 36.64 -3.46 -5.59
C ARG A 122 36.17 -2.61 -4.41
N THR A 123 36.82 -1.47 -4.17
CA THR A 123 36.39 -0.52 -3.12
C THR A 123 35.00 0.04 -3.41
N TYR A 124 34.74 0.45 -4.66
CA TYR A 124 33.44 1.00 -5.05
C TYR A 124 32.28 0.01 -4.88
N ILE A 125 32.51 -1.27 -5.19
CA ILE A 125 31.51 -2.32 -4.95
C ILE A 125 31.19 -2.48 -3.46
N TYR A 126 32.21 -2.48 -2.60
CA TYR A 126 31.99 -2.58 -1.15
C TYR A 126 31.23 -1.38 -0.59
N GLU A 127 31.53 -0.19 -1.09
CA GLU A 127 30.81 1.03 -0.73
C GLU A 127 29.34 0.96 -1.15
N ALA A 128 29.07 0.61 -2.41
CA ALA A 128 27.71 0.45 -2.92
C ALA A 128 26.93 -0.59 -2.11
N PHE A 129 27.54 -1.74 -1.80
CA PHE A 129 26.94 -2.78 -0.98
C PHE A 129 26.56 -2.28 0.43
N CYS A 130 27.45 -1.51 1.07
CA CYS A 130 27.19 -0.91 2.38
C CYS A 130 26.02 0.09 2.33
N LEU A 131 25.98 0.95 1.31
CA LEU A 131 24.91 1.93 1.11
C LEU A 131 23.54 1.27 0.93
N ILE A 132 23.45 0.23 0.10
CA ILE A 132 22.19 -0.48 -0.16
C ILE A 132 21.71 -1.21 1.10
N THR A 133 22.61 -1.91 1.80
CA THR A 133 22.27 -2.63 3.03
C THR A 133 21.75 -1.66 4.10
N THR A 134 22.44 -0.53 4.28
CA THR A 134 22.05 0.49 5.26
C THR A 134 20.71 1.14 4.89
N SER A 135 20.50 1.45 3.62
CA SER A 135 19.25 2.04 3.12
C SER A 135 18.06 1.10 3.30
N LEU A 136 18.25 -0.20 3.05
CA LEU A 136 17.21 -1.21 3.23
C LEU A 136 16.80 -1.33 4.71
N VAL A 137 17.77 -1.37 5.62
CA VAL A 137 17.53 -1.46 7.07
C VAL A 137 16.83 -0.20 7.57
N LEU A 138 17.33 0.99 7.24
CA LEU A 138 16.73 2.24 7.70
C LEU A 138 15.35 2.49 7.09
N GLY A 139 15.19 2.26 5.78
CA GLY A 139 13.92 2.46 5.09
C GLY A 139 12.83 1.53 5.60
N SER A 140 13.15 0.24 5.81
CA SER A 140 12.20 -0.72 6.38
C SER A 140 11.83 -0.39 7.83
N ALA A 141 12.81 -0.01 8.66
CA ALA A 141 12.57 0.38 10.05
C ALA A 141 11.62 1.60 10.15
N ILE A 142 11.88 2.65 9.36
CA ILE A 142 11.04 3.86 9.34
C ILE A 142 9.64 3.54 8.80
N GLY A 143 9.54 2.76 7.72
CA GLY A 143 8.26 2.37 7.13
C GLY A 143 7.38 1.58 8.11
N ILE A 144 7.96 0.61 8.83
CA ILE A 144 7.26 -0.20 9.83
C ILE A 144 6.83 0.68 11.02
N ALA A 145 7.68 1.60 11.48
CA ALA A 145 7.34 2.50 12.58
C ALA A 145 6.14 3.40 12.22
N ILE A 146 6.13 3.97 11.01
CA ILE A 146 5.01 4.81 10.53
C ILE A 146 3.73 3.97 10.37
N ALA A 147 3.83 2.77 9.78
CA ALA A 147 2.69 1.87 9.61
C ALA A 147 2.05 1.52 10.95
N CYS A 148 2.87 1.11 11.93
CA CYS A 148 2.40 0.80 13.29
C CYS A 148 1.71 2.01 13.94
N THR A 149 2.31 3.19 13.83
CA THR A 149 1.76 4.44 14.41
C THR A 149 0.43 4.83 13.77
N LEU A 150 0.27 4.67 12.46
CA LEU A 150 -1.00 4.94 11.76
C LEU A 150 -2.06 3.91 12.14
N THR A 151 -1.72 2.62 12.19
CA THR A 151 -2.68 1.57 12.60
C THR A 151 -3.16 1.78 14.04
N LEU A 152 -2.27 2.18 14.95
CA LEU A 152 -2.64 2.48 16.34
C LEU A 152 -3.62 3.65 16.42
N GLN A 153 -3.40 4.72 15.65
CA GLN A 153 -4.32 5.85 15.58
C GLN A 153 -5.68 5.43 15.04
N PHE A 154 -5.74 4.68 13.94
CA PHE A 154 -7.00 4.18 13.39
C PHE A 154 -7.78 3.28 14.37
N ASN A 155 -7.08 2.48 15.16
CA ASN A 155 -7.67 1.62 16.18
C ASN A 155 -8.40 2.46 17.26
N LEU A 156 -7.75 3.53 17.74
CA LEU A 156 -8.35 4.46 18.72
C LEU A 156 -9.62 5.15 18.19
N PHE A 157 -9.71 5.40 16.89
CA PHE A 157 -10.89 6.05 16.29
C PHE A 157 -12.05 5.10 16.01
N THR A 158 -11.79 3.81 15.74
CA THR A 158 -12.82 2.89 15.22
C THR A 158 -13.24 1.80 16.21
N GLU A 159 -12.50 1.61 17.30
CA GLU A 159 -12.68 0.51 18.28
C GLU A 159 -12.75 -0.91 17.66
N LEU A 160 -12.24 -1.09 16.43
CA LEU A 160 -12.07 -2.40 15.82
C LEU A 160 -10.77 -3.06 16.33
N PRO A 161 -10.74 -4.39 16.55
CA PRO A 161 -9.56 -5.09 17.04
C PRO A 161 -8.35 -4.92 16.10
N PHE A 162 -7.17 -4.77 16.70
CA PHE A 162 -5.90 -4.62 16.00
C PHE A 162 -5.56 -5.88 15.20
N VAL A 163 -5.61 -5.79 13.87
CA VAL A 163 -5.13 -6.86 12.98
C VAL A 163 -4.03 -6.27 12.09
N PHE A 164 -2.78 -6.40 12.54
CA PHE A 164 -1.63 -6.03 11.72
C PHE A 164 -1.36 -7.13 10.69
N LEU A 165 -1.98 -7.00 9.52
CA LEU A 165 -1.65 -7.83 8.37
C LEU A 165 -0.40 -7.27 7.72
N PHE A 166 0.77 -7.81 8.08
CA PHE A 166 2.01 -7.51 7.38
C PHE A 166 2.08 -8.35 6.09
N PRO A 167 2.04 -7.73 4.90
CA PRO A 167 2.16 -8.44 3.64
C PRO A 167 3.62 -8.90 3.43
N THR A 168 3.99 -9.96 4.14
CA THR A 168 5.35 -10.53 4.18
C THR A 168 5.83 -10.94 2.80
N THR A 169 4.93 -11.47 1.97
CA THR A 169 5.23 -11.85 0.59
C THR A 169 5.70 -10.67 -0.24
N ILE A 170 5.00 -9.53 -0.19
CA ILE A 170 5.36 -8.33 -0.95
C ILE A 170 6.67 -7.74 -0.41
N PHE A 171 6.85 -7.74 0.92
CA PHE A 171 8.09 -7.24 1.53
C PHE A 171 9.32 -8.05 1.09
N ILE A 172 9.23 -9.38 1.13
CA ILE A 172 10.34 -10.26 0.73
C ILE A 172 10.62 -10.13 -0.77
N THR A 173 9.59 -10.11 -1.62
CA THR A 173 9.79 -10.00 -3.08
C THR A 173 10.43 -8.68 -3.46
N LEU A 174 9.99 -7.56 -2.87
CA LEU A 174 10.59 -6.24 -3.12
C LEU A 174 12.02 -6.15 -2.57
N THR A 175 12.29 -6.78 -1.43
CA THR A 175 13.65 -6.83 -0.86
C THR A 175 14.61 -7.63 -1.74
N VAL A 176 14.19 -8.80 -2.21
CA VAL A 176 15.01 -9.61 -3.12
C VAL A 176 15.20 -8.89 -4.46
N LEU A 177 14.14 -8.28 -4.99
CA LEU A 177 14.22 -7.54 -6.25
C LEU A 177 15.14 -6.32 -6.15
N SER A 178 15.09 -5.57 -5.04
CA SER A 178 15.96 -4.42 -4.83
C SER A 178 17.42 -4.83 -4.72
N LEU A 179 17.71 -5.97 -4.09
CA LEU A 179 19.06 -6.52 -3.99
C LEU A 179 19.60 -6.96 -5.36
N ILE A 180 18.76 -7.58 -6.20
CA ILE A 180 19.11 -7.93 -7.59
C ILE A 180 19.36 -6.67 -8.42
N VAL A 181 18.47 -5.69 -8.36
CA VAL A 181 18.59 -4.42 -9.09
C VAL A 181 19.81 -3.63 -8.62
N SER A 182 20.14 -3.67 -7.33
CA SER A 182 21.34 -3.08 -6.75
C SER A 182 22.61 -3.67 -7.35
N VAL A 183 22.71 -5.01 -7.36
CA VAL A 183 23.88 -5.70 -7.91
C VAL A 183 24.00 -5.40 -9.41
N ALA A 184 22.91 -5.55 -10.17
CA ALA A 184 22.88 -5.25 -11.59
C ALA A 184 23.19 -3.77 -11.90
N GLY A 185 22.65 -2.87 -11.10
CA GLY A 185 22.83 -1.42 -11.21
C GLY A 185 24.26 -1.00 -10.88
N SER A 186 24.93 -1.65 -9.93
CA SER A 186 26.34 -1.39 -9.62
C SER A 186 27.27 -1.71 -10.79
N PHE A 187 26.97 -2.74 -11.59
CA PHE A 187 27.78 -3.09 -12.77
C PHE A 187 27.73 -2.03 -13.89
N PHE A 188 26.67 -1.22 -13.95
CA PHE A 188 26.43 -0.26 -15.03
C PHE A 188 27.41 0.95 -15.00
N PRO A 189 27.50 1.75 -13.91
CA PRO A 189 28.41 2.90 -13.86
C PRO A 189 29.88 2.46 -13.91
N THR A 190 30.21 1.27 -13.40
CA THR A 190 31.60 0.82 -13.38
C THR A 190 32.13 0.41 -14.75
N ARG A 191 31.26 0.05 -15.70
CA ARG A 191 31.65 -0.14 -17.10
C ARG A 191 31.88 1.18 -17.83
N GLU A 192 31.12 2.20 -17.46
CA GLU A 192 31.17 3.51 -18.11
C GLU A 192 32.41 4.30 -17.68
N LEU A 193 32.78 4.23 -16.39
CA LEU A 193 33.99 4.87 -15.83
C LEU A 193 35.31 4.38 -16.46
N VAL A 194 35.36 3.15 -16.96
CA VAL A 194 36.56 2.59 -17.62
C VAL A 194 36.83 3.22 -18.99
N LYS A 195 35.83 3.85 -19.61
CA LYS A 195 35.94 4.41 -20.97
C LYS A 195 36.42 5.86 -21.03
N TYR A 196 36.46 6.58 -19.91
CA TYR A 196 36.86 7.98 -19.92
C TYR A 196 38.39 8.14 -19.85
N PRO A 197 39.02 8.82 -20.83
CA PRO A 197 40.45 9.10 -20.78
C PRO A 197 40.78 10.11 -19.68
N ILE A 198 41.83 9.79 -18.90
CA ILE A 198 42.37 10.56 -17.76
C ILE A 198 42.64 12.03 -18.11
N ALA A 199 43.07 12.28 -19.36
CA ALA A 199 43.48 13.59 -19.83
C ALA A 199 42.32 14.60 -19.91
N ILE A 200 41.07 14.13 -20.02
CA ILE A 200 39.87 14.99 -20.01
C ILE A 200 39.49 15.33 -18.56
N ILE A 201 39.65 14.38 -17.64
CA ILE A 201 39.29 14.54 -16.21
C ILE A 201 40.18 15.60 -15.53
N LEU A 202 41.47 15.65 -15.86
CA LEU A 202 42.42 16.62 -15.31
C LEU A 202 42.25 18.06 -15.85
N ARG A 203 41.51 18.24 -16.95
CA ARG A 203 41.34 19.56 -17.57
C ARG A 203 40.18 20.37 -16.98
N GLY A 204 39.42 19.78 -16.06
CA GLY A 204 38.17 20.34 -15.56
C GLY A 204 37.09 20.26 -16.62
N LEU A 205 35.99 19.58 -16.30
CA LEU A 205 34.74 19.73 -17.04
C LEU A 205 34.12 21.09 -16.69
#